data_AF-A0A960T7Z5-F1
#
_entry.id   AF-A0A960T7Z5-F1
#
_cell.length_a   1.000
_cell.length_b   1.000
_cell.length_c   1.000
_cell.angle_alpha   90.00
_cell.angle_beta   90.00
_cell.angle_gamma   90.00
#
_symmetry.space_group_name_H-M   'P 1'
#
loop_
_entity.id
_entity.type
_entity.pdbx_description
1 polymer ?
#
loop_
_entity_poly.entity_id
_entity_poly.type
_entity_poly.pdbx_seq_one_letter_code
_entity_poly.pdbx_strand_id
1 'polypeptide(L)'
;VLERRIPFCLGTDTSMAGGRGMIDNLHMAARMLDHPELLPEILFSNPARIFRQEDRGELEQGKRADVLVVQSRNRDIQTVLRDLTPEKVFLVVREGVPVYGEETLEPIFRHCNVNFDRIQVGSSRKLIVEGISGLIDSIAAVAGRDRVSEILPLTL
;
A
#
# COMPACT_ATOMS: atom_id res chain seq x y z
N VAL A 1 -19.36 -18.09 -3.18
CA VAL A 1 -18.64 -17.43 -2.06
C VAL A 1 -19.49 -16.32 -1.47
N LEU A 2 -19.88 -15.32 -2.28
CA LEU A 2 -20.75 -14.21 -1.87
C LEU A 2 -22.12 -14.64 -1.32
N GLU A 3 -22.85 -15.51 -2.04
CA GLU A 3 -24.14 -16.05 -1.59
C GLU A 3 -24.06 -16.84 -0.28
N ARG A 4 -22.89 -17.40 0.02
CA ARG A 4 -22.64 -18.20 1.23
C ARG A 4 -22.05 -17.37 2.38
N ARG A 5 -21.89 -16.05 2.19
CA ARG A 5 -21.28 -15.11 3.16
C ARG A 5 -19.92 -15.58 3.71
N ILE A 6 -19.15 -16.27 2.89
CA ILE A 6 -17.79 -16.67 3.26
C ILE A 6 -16.88 -15.44 3.05
N PRO A 7 -16.18 -14.97 4.10
CA PRO A 7 -15.27 -13.84 3.97
C PRO A 7 -14.12 -14.20 3.03
N PHE A 8 -13.72 -13.24 2.20
CA PHE A 8 -12.57 -13.35 1.31
C PHE A 8 -11.83 -12.02 1.26
N CYS A 9 -10.57 -12.07 0.88
CA CYS A 9 -9.68 -10.91 0.81
C CYS A 9 -8.89 -10.90 -0.50
N LEU A 10 -8.29 -9.75 -0.82
CA LEU A 10 -7.32 -9.64 -1.91
C LEU A 10 -5.92 -10.04 -1.44
N GLY A 11 -5.15 -10.62 -2.35
CA GLY A 11 -3.74 -10.93 -2.17
C GLY A 11 -3.00 -10.67 -3.47
N THR A 12 -1.71 -10.33 -3.39
CA THR A 12 -0.92 -9.96 -4.56
C THR A 12 -0.34 -11.15 -5.32
N ASP A 13 -0.38 -12.35 -4.73
CA ASP A 13 0.43 -13.51 -5.11
C ASP A 13 1.91 -13.09 -5.31
N THR A 14 2.72 -13.96 -5.91
CA THR A 14 4.07 -13.63 -6.37
C THR A 14 4.01 -12.77 -7.64
N SER A 15 4.99 -11.88 -7.82
CA SER A 15 5.11 -11.01 -9.00
C SER A 15 5.19 -11.77 -10.34
N MET A 16 5.48 -13.07 -10.33
CA MET A 16 5.46 -13.92 -11.52
C MET A 16 4.04 -14.27 -12.01
N ALA A 17 3.03 -14.18 -11.14
CA ALA A 17 1.64 -14.55 -11.44
C ALA A 17 0.60 -13.45 -11.12
N GLY A 18 0.95 -12.48 -10.28
CA GLY A 18 0.08 -11.38 -9.86
C GLY A 18 0.47 -9.99 -10.40
N GLY A 19 -0.35 -8.99 -10.06
CA GLY A 19 -0.03 -7.57 -10.36
C GLY A 19 1.20 -7.06 -9.61
N ARG A 20 1.72 -5.87 -9.96
CA ARG A 20 2.99 -5.33 -9.40
C ARG A 20 2.90 -4.92 -7.92
N GLY A 21 1.72 -5.08 -7.31
CA GLY A 21 1.47 -4.79 -5.91
C GLY A 21 -0.02 -4.77 -5.59
N MET A 22 -0.35 -4.34 -4.37
CA MET A 22 -1.74 -4.34 -3.89
C MET A 22 -2.64 -3.38 -4.68
N ILE A 23 -2.12 -2.22 -5.11
CA ILE A 23 -2.89 -1.23 -5.88
C ILE A 23 -3.33 -1.80 -7.25
N ASP A 24 -2.46 -2.54 -7.94
CA ASP A 24 -2.82 -3.18 -9.22
C ASP A 24 -3.91 -4.24 -9.03
N ASN A 25 -3.78 -5.05 -7.98
CA ASN A 25 -4.76 -6.08 -7.64
C ASN A 25 -6.11 -5.46 -7.21
N LEU A 26 -6.08 -4.32 -6.52
CA LEU A 26 -7.26 -3.52 -6.22
C LEU A 26 -7.95 -3.05 -7.51
N HIS A 27 -7.22 -2.47 -8.46
CA HIS A 27 -7.79 -2.05 -9.75
C HIS A 27 -8.33 -3.21 -10.58
N MET A 28 -7.68 -4.37 -10.52
CA MET A 28 -8.20 -5.59 -11.15
C MET A 28 -9.51 -6.03 -10.49
N ALA A 29 -9.53 -6.14 -9.17
CA ALA A 29 -10.72 -6.51 -8.41
C ALA A 29 -11.88 -5.54 -8.66
N ALA A 30 -11.61 -4.22 -8.69
CA ALA A 30 -12.63 -3.22 -8.94
C ALA A 30 -13.28 -3.31 -10.34
N ARG A 31 -12.60 -3.91 -11.32
CA ARG A 31 -13.15 -4.18 -12.66
C ARG A 31 -13.86 -5.52 -12.77
N MET A 32 -13.50 -6.49 -11.93
CA MET A 32 -13.97 -7.88 -12.03
C MET A 32 -15.07 -8.24 -11.04
N LEU A 33 -15.19 -7.52 -9.93
CA LEU A 33 -16.22 -7.78 -8.92
C LEU A 33 -17.58 -7.25 -9.40
N ASP A 34 -18.58 -8.13 -9.40
CA ASP A 34 -19.99 -7.76 -9.58
C ASP A 34 -20.51 -6.87 -8.43
N HIS A 35 -19.86 -6.97 -7.26
CA HIS A 35 -20.19 -6.27 -6.02
C HIS A 35 -19.01 -5.39 -5.54
N PRO A 36 -18.70 -4.29 -6.26
CA PRO A 36 -17.57 -3.41 -5.93
C PRO A 36 -17.75 -2.73 -4.56
N GLU A 37 -18.96 -2.59 -4.06
CA GLU A 37 -19.27 -2.05 -2.73
C GLU A 37 -18.53 -2.79 -1.60
N LEU A 38 -18.16 -4.05 -1.82
CA LEU A 38 -17.44 -4.89 -0.87
C LEU A 38 -15.92 -4.63 -0.85
N LEU A 39 -15.36 -3.87 -1.81
CA LEU A 39 -13.93 -3.64 -1.92
C LEU A 39 -13.24 -3.16 -0.62
N PRO A 40 -13.79 -2.20 0.14
CA PRO A 40 -13.19 -1.77 1.41
C PRO A 40 -13.09 -2.91 2.41
N GLU A 41 -14.13 -3.75 2.53
CA GLU A 41 -14.12 -4.88 3.46
C GLU A 41 -13.08 -5.92 3.03
N ILE A 42 -13.05 -6.26 1.73
CA ILE A 42 -12.12 -7.22 1.14
C ILE A 42 -10.66 -6.76 1.25
N LEU A 43 -10.41 -5.45 1.19
CA LEU A 43 -9.07 -4.86 1.25
C LEU A 43 -8.57 -4.65 2.69
N PHE A 44 -9.45 -4.33 3.64
CA PHE A 44 -9.05 -3.89 4.99
C PHE A 44 -9.47 -4.87 6.10
N SER A 45 -10.77 -5.02 6.37
CA SER A 45 -11.26 -5.73 7.56
C SER A 45 -11.33 -7.26 7.39
N ASN A 46 -11.66 -7.76 6.19
CA ASN A 46 -11.66 -9.21 5.92
C ASN A 46 -10.28 -9.85 6.06
N PRO A 47 -9.18 -9.31 5.50
CA PRO A 47 -7.86 -9.87 5.73
C PRO A 47 -7.54 -10.00 7.22
N ALA A 48 -7.80 -8.95 8.02
CA ALA A 48 -7.58 -8.96 9.46
C ALA A 48 -8.36 -10.10 10.14
N ARG A 49 -9.64 -10.29 9.81
CA ARG A 49 -10.47 -11.38 10.34
C ARG A 49 -9.98 -12.77 9.90
N ILE A 50 -9.65 -12.93 8.62
CA ILE A 50 -9.19 -14.20 8.03
C ILE A 50 -7.85 -14.63 8.66
N PHE A 51 -6.94 -13.69 8.87
CA PHE A 51 -5.63 -13.92 9.49
C PHE A 51 -5.66 -13.87 11.02
N ARG A 52 -6.84 -13.72 11.65
CA ARG A 52 -7.02 -13.63 13.11
C ARG A 52 -6.20 -12.50 13.76
N GLN A 53 -6.12 -11.37 13.07
CA GLN A 53 -5.48 -10.13 13.52
C GLN A 53 -6.55 -9.10 13.89
N GLU A 54 -7.29 -9.37 14.96
CA GLU A 54 -8.47 -8.57 15.36
C GLU A 54 -8.13 -7.12 15.76
N ASP A 55 -6.85 -6.83 16.03
CA ASP A 55 -6.34 -5.51 16.34
C ASP A 55 -6.05 -4.66 15.08
N ARG A 56 -6.40 -5.12 13.87
CA ARG A 56 -6.10 -4.44 12.58
C ARG A 56 -7.32 -4.37 11.66
N GLY A 57 -7.14 -3.66 10.54
CA GLY A 57 -8.09 -3.61 9.42
C GLY A 57 -9.23 -2.59 9.58
N GLU A 58 -9.29 -1.89 10.71
CA GLU A 58 -10.33 -0.90 11.02
C GLU A 58 -9.73 0.26 11.83
N LEU A 59 -10.32 1.46 11.68
CA LEU A 59 -9.92 2.67 12.40
C LEU A 59 -10.79 2.86 13.63
N GLU A 60 -10.45 2.17 14.72
CA GLU A 60 -11.18 2.21 15.99
C GLU A 60 -10.24 2.35 17.19
N GLN A 61 -10.76 2.91 18.29
CA GLN A 61 -9.99 3.00 19.53
C GLN A 61 -9.57 1.61 20.02
N GLY A 62 -8.31 1.47 20.40
CA GLY A 62 -7.75 0.20 20.90
C GLY A 62 -7.18 -0.72 19.81
N LYS A 63 -7.38 -0.39 18.51
CA LYS A 63 -6.72 -1.07 17.39
C LYS A 63 -5.35 -0.48 17.10
N ARG A 64 -4.52 -1.23 16.37
CA ARG A 64 -3.21 -0.79 15.89
C ARG A 64 -3.37 0.44 14.99
N ALA A 65 -2.47 1.39 15.17
CA ALA A 65 -2.41 2.60 14.35
C ALA A 65 -1.75 2.31 12.98
N ASP A 66 -2.39 1.42 12.21
CA ASP A 66 -2.07 1.18 10.80
C ASP A 66 -2.98 2.07 9.94
N VAL A 67 -2.39 3.06 9.26
CA VAL A 67 -3.17 4.09 8.55
C VAL A 67 -2.60 4.30 7.16
N LEU A 68 -3.48 4.26 6.17
CA LEU A 68 -3.21 4.70 4.81
C LEU A 68 -3.92 6.04 4.58
N VAL A 69 -3.15 7.09 4.30
CA VAL A 69 -3.66 8.41 3.92
C VAL A 69 -3.37 8.61 2.45
N VAL A 70 -4.39 9.05 1.69
CA VAL A 70 -4.29 9.26 0.25
C VAL A 70 -4.80 10.65 -0.12
N GLN A 71 -4.22 11.24 -1.15
CA GLN A 71 -4.70 12.47 -1.75
C GLN A 71 -5.89 12.16 -2.66
N SER A 72 -7.06 12.69 -2.32
CA SER A 72 -8.25 12.58 -3.16
C SER A 72 -9.10 13.84 -3.10
N ARG A 73 -9.75 14.17 -4.21
CA ARG A 73 -10.80 15.20 -4.28
C ARG A 73 -12.19 14.62 -3.97
N ASN A 74 -12.32 13.30 -3.93
CA ASN A 74 -13.54 12.59 -3.63
C ASN A 74 -13.52 12.06 -2.18
N ARG A 75 -14.69 12.01 -1.54
CA ARG A 75 -14.89 11.44 -0.20
C ARG A 75 -15.52 10.04 -0.23
N ASP A 76 -16.10 9.65 -1.37
CA ASP A 76 -16.61 8.31 -1.57
C ASP A 76 -15.45 7.31 -1.66
N ILE A 77 -15.42 6.34 -0.72
CA ILE A 77 -14.33 5.38 -0.59
C ILE A 77 -14.17 4.52 -1.84
N GLN A 78 -15.27 4.20 -2.53
CA GLN A 78 -15.22 3.37 -3.74
C GLN A 78 -14.46 4.09 -4.85
N THR A 79 -14.79 5.35 -5.07
CA THR A 79 -14.10 6.18 -6.05
C THR A 79 -12.64 6.41 -5.65
N VAL A 80 -12.38 6.68 -4.36
CA VAL A 80 -11.01 6.86 -3.84
C VAL A 80 -10.15 5.64 -4.13
N LEU A 81 -10.67 4.43 -3.87
CA LEU A 81 -9.95 3.17 -4.11
C LEU A 81 -9.73 2.88 -5.60
N ARG A 82 -10.71 3.19 -6.46
CA ARG A 82 -10.60 3.02 -7.91
C ARG A 82 -9.58 3.95 -8.56
N ASP A 83 -9.42 5.14 -7.99
CA ASP A 83 -8.53 6.17 -8.51
C ASP A 83 -7.15 6.16 -7.84
N LEU A 84 -6.89 5.21 -6.93
CA LEU A 84 -5.69 5.16 -6.11
C LEU A 84 -4.47 4.85 -6.97
N THR A 85 -3.45 5.70 -6.94
CA THR A 85 -2.15 5.41 -7.54
C THR A 85 -1.05 5.49 -6.49
N PRO A 86 0.12 4.87 -6.72
CA PRO A 86 1.27 5.03 -5.83
C PRO A 86 1.64 6.50 -5.56
N GLU A 87 1.48 7.39 -6.56
CA GLU A 87 1.76 8.82 -6.36
C GLU A 87 0.75 9.49 -5.43
N LYS A 88 -0.50 9.02 -5.40
CA LYS A 88 -1.54 9.59 -4.51
C LYS A 88 -1.42 9.14 -3.06
N VAL A 89 -0.59 8.16 -2.74
CA VAL A 89 -0.34 7.76 -1.35
C VAL A 89 0.41 8.89 -0.64
N PHE A 90 -0.25 9.53 0.32
CA PHE A 90 0.28 10.67 1.06
C PHE A 90 1.14 10.23 2.25
N LEU A 91 0.67 9.24 3.00
CA LEU A 91 1.31 8.71 4.20
C LEU A 91 0.85 7.27 4.44
N VAL A 92 1.78 6.42 4.83
CA VAL A 92 1.53 5.10 5.40
C VAL A 92 2.13 5.09 6.79
N VAL A 93 1.30 4.76 7.76
CA VAL A 93 1.69 4.55 9.15
C VAL A 93 1.49 3.07 9.46
N ARG A 94 2.48 2.46 10.11
CA ARG A 94 2.41 1.10 10.62
C ARG A 94 2.66 1.14 12.12
N GLU A 95 1.71 0.66 12.90
CA GLU A 95 1.78 0.61 14.36
C GLU A 95 2.17 1.97 14.99
N GLY A 96 1.68 3.07 14.42
CA GLY A 96 1.95 4.43 14.88
C GLY A 96 3.27 5.04 14.38
N VAL A 97 4.05 4.30 13.58
CA VAL A 97 5.31 4.77 13.00
C VAL A 97 5.12 5.09 11.51
N PRO A 98 5.50 6.29 11.03
CA PRO A 98 5.46 6.59 9.60
C PRO A 98 6.49 5.73 8.85
N VAL A 99 6.06 5.03 7.80
CA VAL A 99 6.94 4.12 7.03
C VAL A 99 7.09 4.51 5.56
N TYR A 100 6.15 5.28 5.01
CA TYR A 100 6.19 5.83 3.66
C TYR A 100 5.39 7.12 3.62
N GLY A 101 5.80 8.14 2.87
CA GLY A 101 4.99 9.35 2.73
C GLY A 101 5.58 10.38 1.78
N GLU A 102 4.89 11.51 1.60
CA GLU A 102 5.41 12.65 0.85
C GLU A 102 6.71 13.19 1.46
N GLU A 103 7.63 13.69 0.62
CA GLU A 103 8.86 14.37 1.07
C GLU A 103 8.56 15.53 2.03
N THR A 104 7.42 16.21 1.87
CA THR A 104 6.99 17.30 2.75
C THR A 104 6.71 16.87 4.20
N LEU A 105 6.55 15.58 4.45
CA LEU A 105 6.34 15.00 5.78
C LEU A 105 7.65 14.65 6.51
N GLU A 106 8.81 15.00 5.94
CA GLU A 106 10.11 14.81 6.58
C GLU A 106 10.17 15.28 8.06
N PRO A 107 9.60 16.43 8.46
CA PRO A 107 9.57 16.81 9.87
C PRO A 107 8.88 15.78 10.78
N ILE A 108 7.85 15.09 10.30
CA ILE A 108 7.13 14.04 11.05
C ILE A 108 8.04 12.81 11.20
N PHE A 109 8.70 12.37 10.12
CA PHE A 109 9.62 11.23 10.17
C PHE A 109 10.75 11.48 11.18
N ARG A 110 11.35 12.68 11.13
CA ARG A 110 12.38 13.10 12.09
C ARG A 110 11.86 13.16 13.52
N HIS A 111 10.66 13.71 13.73
CA HIS A 111 10.03 13.76 15.06
C HIS A 111 9.80 12.36 15.64
N CYS A 112 9.44 11.40 14.80
CA CYS A 112 9.27 10.00 15.17
C CYS A 112 10.59 9.20 15.26
N ASN A 113 11.75 9.85 15.07
CA ASN A 113 13.07 9.21 15.01
C ASN A 113 13.16 8.06 13.99
N VAL A 114 12.51 8.23 12.83
CA VAL A 114 12.56 7.28 11.73
C VAL A 114 13.65 7.71 10.76
N ASN A 115 14.62 6.84 10.49
CA ASN A 115 15.53 7.00 9.36
C ASN A 115 14.80 6.66 8.06
N PHE A 116 15.09 7.39 7.00
CA PHE A 116 14.41 7.23 5.72
C PHE A 116 15.34 7.43 4.53
N ASP A 117 15.05 6.70 3.47
CA ASP A 117 15.53 6.93 2.12
C ASP A 117 14.58 7.88 1.38
N ARG A 118 15.12 8.67 0.44
CA ARG A 118 14.32 9.42 -0.52
C ARG A 118 14.17 8.60 -1.78
N ILE A 119 12.96 8.58 -2.32
CA ILE A 119 12.63 7.88 -3.57
C ILE A 119 11.72 8.76 -4.42
N GLN A 120 11.70 8.45 -5.71
CA GLN A 120 10.83 9.04 -6.70
C GLN A 120 9.82 7.98 -7.17
N VAL A 121 8.53 8.30 -7.06
CA VAL A 121 7.42 7.45 -7.49
C VAL A 121 6.60 8.24 -8.52
N GLY A 122 6.73 7.85 -9.79
CA GLY A 122 6.20 8.64 -10.90
C GLY A 122 6.77 10.07 -10.86
N SER A 123 5.91 11.08 -10.76
CA SER A 123 6.31 12.49 -10.60
C SER A 123 6.39 12.98 -9.15
N SER A 124 6.06 12.15 -8.16
CA SER A 124 6.06 12.51 -6.74
C SER A 124 7.34 12.07 -6.01
N ARG A 125 7.89 12.98 -5.20
CA ARG A 125 9.02 12.71 -4.29
C ARG A 125 8.51 12.21 -2.95
N LYS A 126 9.04 11.07 -2.51
CA LYS A 126 8.57 10.35 -1.33
C LYS A 126 9.72 10.01 -0.39
N LEU A 127 9.36 9.73 0.86
CA LEU A 127 10.20 9.12 1.86
C LEU A 127 9.73 7.69 2.09
N ILE A 128 10.66 6.79 2.34
CA ILE A 128 10.39 5.42 2.79
C ILE A 128 11.38 5.08 3.90
N VAL A 129 10.99 4.26 4.86
CA VAL A 129 11.92 3.78 5.90
C VAL A 129 13.22 3.25 5.28
N GLU A 130 14.35 3.57 5.91
CA GLU A 130 15.69 3.24 5.43
C GLU A 130 15.84 1.75 5.10
N GLY A 131 16.58 1.47 4.01
CA GLY A 131 16.97 0.14 3.58
C GLY A 131 16.56 -0.20 2.14
N ILE A 132 15.74 0.65 1.50
CA ILE A 132 15.30 0.42 0.12
C ILE A 132 16.47 0.55 -0.85
N SER A 133 17.37 1.50 -0.61
CA SER A 133 18.52 1.77 -1.48
C SER A 133 19.42 0.53 -1.58
N GLY A 134 19.74 -0.09 -0.44
CA GLY A 134 20.54 -1.33 -0.40
C GLY A 134 19.82 -2.53 -1.03
N LEU A 135 18.50 -2.60 -0.91
CA LEU A 135 17.71 -3.64 -1.59
C LEU A 135 17.74 -3.46 -3.12
N ILE A 136 17.58 -2.23 -3.61
CA ILE A 136 17.65 -1.91 -5.04
C ILE A 136 19.02 -2.28 -5.60
N ASP A 137 20.10 -1.92 -4.91
CA ASP A 137 21.46 -2.27 -5.32
C ASP A 137 21.66 -3.79 -5.37
N SER A 138 21.13 -4.51 -4.38
CA SER A 138 21.20 -5.98 -4.33
C SER A 138 20.44 -6.65 -5.48
N ILE A 139 19.24 -6.15 -5.81
CA ILE A 139 18.45 -6.63 -6.95
C ILE A 139 19.18 -6.31 -8.26
N ALA A 140 19.66 -5.08 -8.41
CA ALA A 140 20.38 -4.64 -9.60
C ALA A 140 21.64 -5.47 -9.87
N ALA A 141 22.35 -5.88 -8.82
CA ALA A 141 23.54 -6.73 -8.93
C ALA A 141 23.23 -8.15 -9.43
N VAL A 142 22.04 -8.67 -9.14
CA VAL A 142 21.63 -10.05 -9.51
C VAL A 142 20.85 -10.09 -10.81
N ALA A 143 19.87 -9.20 -10.99
CA ALA A 143 18.91 -9.21 -12.09
C ALA A 143 19.26 -8.22 -13.22
N GLY A 144 20.22 -7.33 -13.01
CA GLY A 144 20.52 -6.19 -13.88
C GLY A 144 19.63 -4.97 -13.56
N ARG A 145 20.20 -3.76 -13.68
CA ARG A 145 19.52 -2.50 -13.33
C ARG A 145 18.21 -2.28 -14.08
N ASP A 146 18.16 -2.69 -15.33
CA ASP A 146 17.00 -2.45 -16.21
C ASP A 146 15.74 -3.19 -15.74
N ARG A 147 15.90 -4.26 -14.94
CA ARG A 147 14.79 -5.07 -14.41
C ARG A 147 14.29 -4.61 -13.05
N VAL A 148 14.96 -3.67 -12.39
CA VAL A 148 14.52 -3.16 -11.07
C VAL A 148 13.15 -2.49 -11.19
N SER A 149 12.93 -1.73 -12.26
CA SER A 149 11.66 -1.03 -12.51
C SER A 149 10.49 -1.96 -12.85
N GLU A 150 10.78 -3.18 -13.31
CA GLU A 150 9.77 -4.24 -13.51
C GLU A 150 9.28 -4.82 -12.19
N ILE A 151 10.11 -4.74 -11.14
CA ILE A 151 9.86 -5.33 -9.81
C ILE A 151 9.36 -4.27 -8.82
N LEU A 152 9.88 -3.05 -8.89
CA LEU A 152 9.55 -1.94 -7.99
C LEU A 152 9.30 -0.66 -8.81
N PRO A 153 8.12 -0.02 -8.70
CA PRO A 153 7.78 1.17 -9.49
C PRO A 153 8.38 2.45 -8.88
N LEU A 154 9.69 2.46 -8.63
CA LEU A 154 10.40 3.53 -7.94
C LEU A 154 11.83 3.69 -8.46
N THR A 155 12.32 4.93 -8.39
CA THR A 155 13.70 5.30 -8.69
C THR A 155 14.31 6.02 -7.49
N LEU A 156 15.62 5.89 -7.30
CA LEU A 156 16.38 6.64 -6.29
C LEU A 156 16.62 8.09 -6.75
#